data_AF-A0A4U9XRS9-F1
#
_entry.id   AF-A0A4U9XRS9-F1
#
_cell.length_a   1.000
_cell.length_b   1.000
_cell.length_c   1.000
_cell.angle_alpha   90.00
_cell.angle_beta   90.00
_cell.angle_gamma   90.00
#
_symmetry.space_group_name_H-M   'P 1'
#
loop_
_entity.id
_entity.type
_entity.pdbx_description
1 polymer ?
#
loop_
_entity_poly.entity_id
_entity_poly.type
_entity_poly.pdbx_seq_one_letter_code
_entity_poly.pdbx_strand_id
1 'polypeptide(L)' 'MMSGPLLIGILSGSDVIASWRTMMGETNPKDALPGTIRGDFAQAPEANAPMMNCVHGSDSLDSARREIELWFGGATEDSK' A
#
# COMPACT_ATOMS: atom_id res chain seq x y z
N MET A 1 10.63 -1.22 -7.23
CA MET A 1 10.21 0.14 -6.81
C MET A 1 11.12 1.27 -7.34
N MET A 2 11.88 1.09 -8.44
CA MET A 2 12.74 2.17 -9.00
C MET A 2 12.59 2.36 -10.53
N SER A 3 11.59 1.70 -11.13
CA SER A 3 11.38 1.71 -12.59
C SER A 3 10.58 2.91 -13.09
N GLY A 4 10.10 3.79 -12.20
CA GLY A 4 9.28 4.94 -12.56
C GLY A 4 8.91 5.81 -11.35
N PRO A 5 8.26 6.96 -11.60
CA PRO A 5 7.75 7.82 -10.55
C PRO A 5 6.66 7.11 -9.73
N LEU A 6 6.49 7.55 -8.49
CA LEU A 6 5.54 6.98 -7.55
C LEU A 6 4.80 8.10 -6.81
N LEU A 7 3.55 7.83 -6.46
CA LEU A 7 2.74 8.71 -5.62
C LEU A 7 2.80 8.17 -4.18
N ILE A 8 3.15 9.04 -3.23
CA ILE A 8 3.19 8.72 -1.81
C ILE A 8 2.31 9.71 -1.07
N GLY A 9 1.54 9.21 -0.11
CA GLY A 9 0.73 10.03 0.78
C GLY A 9 0.54 9.35 2.12
N ILE A 10 0.03 10.13 3.07
CA ILE A 10 -0.41 9.65 4.39
C ILE A 10 -1.93 9.65 4.38
N LEU A 11 -2.52 8.51 4.75
CA LEU A 11 -3.96 8.36 4.90
C LEU A 11 -4.32 8.40 6.39
N SER A 12 -5.35 9.14 6.76
CA SER A 12 -5.89 9.22 8.11
C SER A 12 -7.36 8.80 8.15
N GLY A 13 -7.80 8.28 9.30
CA GLY A 13 -9.18 7.82 9.51
C GLY A 13 -9.29 6.71 10.55
N SER A 14 -10.53 6.37 10.90
CA SER A 14 -10.83 5.24 11.78
C SER A 14 -10.41 3.93 11.12
N ASP A 15 -9.70 3.08 11.87
CA ASP A 15 -9.20 1.77 11.39
C ASP A 15 -8.48 1.85 10.04
N VAL A 16 -7.80 2.97 9.76
CA VAL A 16 -7.27 3.28 8.42
C VAL A 16 -6.31 2.23 7.88
N ILE A 17 -5.50 1.61 8.74
CA ILE A 17 -4.56 0.55 8.33
C ILE A 17 -5.34 -0.67 7.85
N ALA A 18 -6.30 -1.14 8.64
CA ALA A 18 -7.12 -2.30 8.27
C ALA A 18 -7.95 -1.99 7.02
N SER A 19 -8.62 -0.84 6.99
CA SER A 19 -9.46 -0.39 5.88
C SER A 19 -8.67 -0.26 4.58
N TRP A 20 -7.47 0.34 4.62
CA TRP A 20 -6.60 0.45 3.45
C TRP A 20 -6.13 -0.93 2.96
N ARG A 21 -5.78 -1.84 3.87
CA ARG A 21 -5.40 -3.21 3.50
C ARG A 21 -6.54 -3.99 2.85
N THR A 22 -7.76 -3.84 3.36
CA THR A 22 -8.96 -4.41 2.72
C THR A 22 -9.16 -3.83 1.32
N MET A 23 -8.99 -2.52 1.15
CA MET A 23 -9.12 -1.86 -0.16
C MET A 23 -8.01 -2.27 -1.14
N MET A 24 -6.78 -2.46 -0.68
CA MET A 24 -5.68 -2.93 -1.51
C MET A 24 -5.92 -4.35 -2.03
N GLY A 25 -6.47 -5.24 -1.20
CA GLY A 25 -6.63 -6.67 -1.50
C GLY A 25 -5.37 -7.49 -1.23
N GLU A 26 -5.46 -8.80 -1.45
CA GLU A 26 -4.36 -9.74 -1.20
C GLU A 26 -3.09 -9.37 -1.97
N THR A 27 -1.93 -9.65 -1.38
CA THR A 27 -0.63 -9.26 -1.93
C THR A 27 -0.40 -9.86 -3.32
N ASN A 28 -0.79 -11.11 -3.52
CA ASN A 28 -0.78 -11.78 -4.81
C ASN A 28 -2.06 -11.41 -5.58
N PRO A 29 -1.96 -10.75 -6.76
CA PRO A 29 -3.13 -10.35 -7.53
C PRO A 29 -4.06 -11.52 -7.92
N LYS A 30 -3.54 -12.74 -8.02
CA LYS A 30 -4.36 -13.94 -8.32
C LYS A 30 -5.34 -14.29 -7.20
N ASP A 31 -5.03 -13.90 -5.97
CA ASP A 31 -5.82 -14.18 -4.77
C ASP A 31 -6.64 -12.96 -4.33
N ALA A 32 -6.48 -11.82 -5.00
CA ALA A 32 -7.20 -10.59 -4.68
C ALA A 32 -8.64 -10.61 -5.21
N LEU A 33 -9.60 -10.17 -4.39
CA LEU A 33 -11.00 -10.13 -4.77
C LEU A 33 -11.28 -9.02 -5.80
N PRO A 34 -12.24 -9.22 -6.74
CA PRO A 34 -12.71 -8.15 -7.61
C PRO A 34 -13.20 -6.93 -6.82
N GLY A 35 -12.89 -5.72 -7.30
CA GLY A 35 -13.21 -4.46 -6.61
C GLY A 35 -12.13 -3.97 -5.64
N THR A 36 -11.09 -4.78 -5.39
CA THR A 36 -9.89 -4.32 -4.68
C THR A 36 -8.89 -3.74 -5.68
N ILE A 37 -8.00 -2.85 -5.22
CA ILE A 37 -7.03 -2.20 -6.11
C ILE A 37 -6.14 -3.25 -6.81
N ARG A 38 -5.71 -4.29 -6.10
CA ARG A 38 -4.90 -5.37 -6.69
C ARG A 38 -5.73 -6.29 -7.58
N GLY A 39 -6.98 -6.57 -7.23
CA GLY A 39 -7.86 -7.38 -8.08
C GLY A 39 -8.13 -6.72 -9.43
N ASP A 40 -8.26 -5.40 -9.44
CA ASP A 40 -8.70 -4.66 -10.63
C ASP A 40 -7.54 -4.13 -11.49
N PHE A 41 -6.39 -3.79 -10.88
CA PHE A 41 -5.31 -3.07 -11.58
C PHE A 41 -3.96 -3.77 -11.60
N ALA A 42 -3.71 -4.76 -10.74
CA ALA A 42 -2.40 -5.40 -10.66
C ALA A 42 -2.17 -6.46 -11.74
N GLN A 43 -0.90 -6.72 -12.01
CA GLN A 43 -0.48 -7.77 -12.94
C GLN A 43 0.02 -8.97 -12.14
N ALA A 44 -0.59 -10.13 -12.39
CA ALA A 44 -0.13 -11.39 -11.84
C ALA A 44 1.31 -11.67 -12.29
N PRO A 45 2.21 -12.10 -11.39
CA PRO A 45 3.60 -12.33 -11.73
C PRO A 45 3.74 -13.47 -12.76
N GLU A 46 4.57 -13.23 -13.77
CA GLU A 46 5.10 -14.29 -14.63
C GLU A 46 6.18 -15.11 -13.88
N ALA A 47 6.50 -16.30 -14.39
CA ALA A 47 7.53 -17.14 -13.79
C ALA A 47 8.88 -16.39 -13.76
N ASN A 48 9.43 -16.21 -12.54
CA ASN A 48 10.66 -15.48 -12.26
C ASN A 48 10.61 -13.95 -12.47
N ALA A 49 9.43 -13.35 -12.57
CA ALA A 49 9.26 -11.89 -12.64
C ALA A 49 8.96 -11.28 -11.25
N PRO A 50 9.37 -10.03 -10.98
CA PRO A 50 8.95 -9.31 -9.79
C PRO A 50 7.44 -9.10 -9.79
N MET A 51 6.82 -9.15 -8.61
CA MET A 51 5.40 -8.90 -8.44
C MET A 51 5.07 -7.42 -8.66
N MET A 52 4.11 -7.15 -9.54
CA MET A 52 3.67 -5.81 -9.90
C MET A 52 2.24 -5.57 -9.36
N ASN A 53 2.14 -5.39 -8.04
CA ASN A 53 0.86 -5.34 -7.31
C ASN A 53 0.29 -3.93 -7.07
N CYS A 54 0.68 -2.95 -7.89
CA CYS A 54 0.17 -1.57 -7.96
C CYS A 54 0.30 -0.66 -6.72
N VAL A 55 0.03 -1.15 -5.50
CA VAL A 55 -0.10 -0.34 -4.29
C VAL A 55 0.59 -0.98 -3.09
N HIS A 56 1.11 -0.10 -2.23
CA HIS A 56 1.72 -0.40 -0.94
C HIS A 56 0.89 0.21 0.20
N GLY A 57 1.01 -0.37 1.38
CA GLY A 57 0.46 0.18 2.60
C GLY A 57 1.02 -0.56 3.81
N SER A 58 1.24 0.20 4.88
CA SER A 58 1.75 -0.32 6.14
C SER A 58 0.84 -1.44 6.69
N ASP A 59 1.44 -2.42 7.36
CA ASP A 59 0.74 -3.60 7.90
C ASP A 59 0.33 -3.46 9.37
N SER A 60 0.85 -2.45 10.05
CA SER A 60 0.72 -2.25 11.50
C SER A 60 0.99 -0.80 11.84
N LEU A 61 0.61 -0.40 13.06
CA LEU A 61 0.86 0.96 13.54
C LEU A 61 2.37 1.25 13.61
N ASP A 62 3.16 0.25 13.99
CA ASP A 62 4.62 0.41 14.08
C ASP A 62 5.28 0.51 12.70
N SER A 63 4.80 -0.23 11.69
CA SER A 63 5.29 -0.03 10.31
C SER A 63 4.86 1.32 9.76
N ALA A 64 3.62 1.75 10.02
CA ALA A 64 3.14 3.06 9.59
C ALA A 64 4.02 4.20 10.13
N ARG A 65 4.34 4.19 11.44
CA ARG A 65 5.25 5.18 12.04
C ARG A 65 6.63 5.19 11.37
N ARG A 66 7.23 4.02 11.18
CA ARG A 66 8.55 3.90 10.53
C ARG A 66 8.53 4.35 9.08
N GLU A 67 7.50 4.00 8.34
CA GLU A 67 7.36 4.34 6.92
C GLU A 67 7.08 5.83 6.73
N ILE A 68 6.23 6.43 7.56
CA ILE A 68 5.99 7.89 7.55
C ILE A 68 7.29 8.65 7.81
N GLU A 69 8.06 8.22 8.82
CA GLU A 69 9.39 8.79 9.12
C GLU A 69 10.33 8.67 7.92
N LEU A 70 10.40 7.49 7.30
CA LEU A 70 11.26 7.22 6.15
C LEU A 70 10.95 8.12 4.94
N TRP A 71 9.67 8.36 4.66
CA TRP A 71 9.24 9.09 3.46
C TRP A 71 9.09 10.59 3.66
N PHE A 72 8.77 11.05 4.88
CA PHE A 72 8.43 12.45 5.15
C PHE A 72 9.27 13.10 6.26
N GLY A 73 10.22 12.39 6.87
CA GLY A 73 11.22 12.97 7.77
C GLY A 73 10.69 13.47 9.13
N GLY A 74 9.62 12.86 9.65
CA GLY A 74 9.26 13.02 11.05
C GLY A 74 8.67 14.36 11.44
N ALA A 75 7.73 14.89 10.66
CA ALA A 75 6.77 15.89 11.14
C ALA A 75 5.56 15.93 10.19
N THR A 76 4.48 15.26 10.57
CA THR A 76 3.16 15.65 10.06
C THR A 76 2.27 15.84 11.26
N GLU A 77 1.92 17.10 11.51
CA GLU A 77 0.98 17.52 12.54
C GLU A 77 -0.28 16.64 12.50
N ASP A 78 -0.82 16.36 13.69
CA ASP A 78 -2.11 15.74 13.88
C ASP A 78 -3.17 16.51 13.08
N SER A 79 -3.50 16.00 11.89
CA SER A 79 -4.69 16.44 11.15
C SER A 79 -5.90 15.92 11.90
N LYS A 80 -6.52 16.84 12.64
CA LYS A 80 -7.88 16.70 13.18
C LYS A 80 -8.90 16.62 12.06
#